data_AF-A0A962SYI9-F1
#
_entry.id   AF-A0A962SYI9-F1
#
_cell.length_a   1.000
_cell.length_b   1.000
_cell.length_c   1.000
_cell.angle_alpha   90.00
_cell.angle_beta   90.00
_cell.angle_gamma   90.00
#
_symmetry.space_group_name_H-M   'P 1'
#
loop_
_entity.id
_entity.type
_entity.pdbx_description
1 polymer ?
#
loop_
_entity_poly.entity_id
_entity_poly.type
_entity_poly.pdbx_seq_one_letter_code
_entity_poly.pdbx_strand_id
1 'polypeptide(L)'
;MPELDRKAAAVFAGKVVRKDLVRKVKVGANVPVFVLEYLLGKYCATDDPVAIDAGLKVVNNTLSSNFVRPDEANKTQSLLKDKGQHTLIDKVQVRYVSDDDKYWAELKNFGHKHVHIPEHFMRDYDRLLMGGIWAQI
;
A
#
# COMPACT_ATOMS: atom_id res chain seq x y z
N MET A 1 -6.02 22.07 16.29
CA MET A 1 -6.44 20.72 16.71
C MET A 1 -6.94 20.81 18.15
N PRO A 2 -8.02 20.10 18.54
CA PRO A 2 -8.36 19.86 19.95
C PRO A 2 -7.15 19.35 20.76
N GLU A 3 -7.14 19.61 22.08
CA GLU A 3 -6.02 19.22 22.96
C GLU A 3 -5.73 17.70 22.95
N LEU A 4 -6.79 16.89 22.93
CA LEU A 4 -6.70 15.44 22.87
C LEU A 4 -6.01 14.97 21.58
N ASP A 5 -6.34 15.57 20.44
CA ASP A 5 -5.76 15.21 19.15
C ASP A 5 -4.26 15.54 19.11
N ARG A 6 -3.86 16.67 19.70
CA ARG A 6 -2.45 17.05 19.82
C ARG A 6 -1.68 16.04 20.69
N LYS A 7 -2.25 15.64 21.83
CA LYS A 7 -1.68 14.61 22.70
C LYS A 7 -1.58 13.25 21.98
N ALA A 8 -2.63 12.87 21.25
CA ALA A 8 -2.64 11.64 20.48
C ALA A 8 -1.57 11.65 19.38
N ALA A 9 -1.45 12.74 18.62
CA ALA A 9 -0.43 12.86 17.57
C ALA A 9 1.00 12.81 18.13
N ALA A 10 1.23 13.41 19.31
CA ALA A 10 2.53 13.40 19.96
C ALA A 10 2.93 12.01 20.51
N VAL A 11 1.99 11.30 21.14
CA VAL A 11 2.26 9.99 21.77
C VAL A 11 2.22 8.84 20.76
N PHE A 12 1.37 8.94 19.75
CA PHE A 12 1.09 7.88 18.78
C PHE A 12 1.46 8.32 17.34
N ALA A 13 2.61 8.95 17.19
CA ALA A 13 3.13 9.36 15.89
C ALA A 13 3.13 8.18 14.89
N GLY A 14 2.63 8.41 13.67
CA GLY A 14 2.48 7.36 12.66
C GLY A 14 1.30 6.39 12.87
N LYS A 15 0.55 6.51 13.97
CA LYS A 15 -0.65 5.69 14.26
C LYS A 15 -1.93 6.52 14.31
N VAL A 16 -1.83 7.85 14.29
CA VAL A 16 -2.96 8.77 14.18
C VAL A 16 -3.18 9.13 12.73
N VAL A 17 -4.45 9.09 12.29
CA VAL A 17 -4.84 9.41 10.92
C VAL A 17 -5.89 10.49 10.90
N ARG A 18 -5.61 11.55 10.14
CA ARG A 18 -6.54 12.65 9.89
C ARG A 18 -7.60 12.27 8.86
N LYS A 19 -8.82 11.96 9.32
CA LYS A 19 -9.93 11.51 8.47
C LYS A 19 -10.37 12.56 7.43
N ASP A 20 -10.16 13.84 7.70
CA ASP A 20 -10.46 14.90 6.74
C ASP A 20 -9.51 14.85 5.52
N LEU A 21 -8.24 14.51 5.72
CA LEU A 21 -7.27 14.31 4.63
C LEU A 21 -7.60 13.06 3.80
N VAL A 22 -8.05 11.98 4.46
CA VAL A 22 -8.49 10.75 3.78
C VAL A 22 -9.62 11.06 2.79
N ARG A 23 -10.60 11.87 3.21
CA ARG A 23 -11.71 12.30 2.34
C ARG A 23 -11.23 13.11 1.13
N LYS A 24 -10.24 13.99 1.31
CA LYS A 24 -9.66 14.79 0.21
C LYS A 24 -8.98 13.91 -0.84
N VAL A 25 -8.19 12.91 -0.41
CA VAL A 25 -7.45 12.03 -1.34
C VAL A 25 -8.37 11.03 -2.05
N LYS A 26 -9.41 10.52 -1.35
CA LYS A 26 -10.32 9.50 -1.88
C LYS A 26 -11.04 9.93 -3.17
N VAL A 27 -11.32 11.23 -3.35
CA VAL A 27 -12.06 11.74 -4.52
C VAL A 27 -11.32 11.50 -5.85
N GLY A 28 -10.01 11.27 -5.82
CA GLY A 28 -9.19 11.05 -7.04
C GLY A 28 -8.70 9.61 -7.27
N ALA A 29 -8.97 8.66 -6.36
CA ALA A 29 -8.32 7.36 -6.40
C ALA A 29 -9.27 6.20 -6.03
N ASN A 30 -9.34 5.17 -6.89
CA ASN A 30 -10.06 3.92 -6.59
C ASN A 30 -9.20 2.99 -5.73
N VAL A 31 -8.78 3.50 -4.57
CA VAL A 31 -7.87 2.83 -3.63
C VAL A 31 -8.63 2.54 -2.35
N PRO A 32 -8.47 1.36 -1.73
CA PRO A 32 -9.12 1.06 -0.46
C PRO A 32 -8.74 2.08 0.63
N VAL A 33 -9.74 2.48 1.41
CA VAL A 33 -9.59 3.56 2.40
C VAL A 33 -8.45 3.30 3.37
N PHE A 34 -8.29 2.07 3.86
CA PHE A 34 -7.23 1.73 4.81
C PHE A 34 -5.81 1.85 4.23
N VAL A 35 -5.64 1.72 2.90
CA VAL A 35 -4.34 1.97 2.24
C VAL A 35 -4.03 3.46 2.25
N LEU A 36 -5.04 4.30 1.96
CA LEU A 36 -4.90 5.76 2.07
C LEU A 36 -4.61 6.18 3.51
N GLU A 37 -5.29 5.57 4.48
CA GLU A 37 -5.07 5.83 5.90
C GLU A 37 -3.66 5.46 6.35
N TYR A 38 -3.13 4.34 5.86
CA TYR A 38 -1.75 3.93 6.12
C TYR A 38 -0.74 4.97 5.57
N LEU A 39 -0.90 5.38 4.31
CA LEU A 39 0.00 6.36 3.69
C LEU A 39 -0.10 7.74 4.38
N LEU A 40 -1.31 8.18 4.71
CA LEU A 40 -1.53 9.45 5.42
C LEU A 40 -1.04 9.39 6.87
N GLY A 41 -1.19 8.25 7.56
CA GLY A 41 -0.59 8.05 8.88
C GLY A 41 0.94 8.12 8.82
N LYS A 42 1.55 7.59 7.76
CA LYS A 42 3.01 7.61 7.58
C LYS A 42 3.56 9.01 7.28
N TYR A 43 2.90 9.78 6.41
CA TYR A 43 3.44 11.06 5.89
C TYR A 43 2.75 12.32 6.41
N CYS A 44 1.56 12.21 7.00
CA CYS A 44 0.73 13.36 7.42
C CYS A 44 0.31 13.27 8.90
N ALA A 45 1.02 12.51 9.74
CA ALA A 45 0.79 12.46 11.19
C ALA A 45 1.39 13.67 11.93
N THR A 46 0.99 14.87 11.52
CA THR A 46 1.42 16.15 12.09
C THR A 46 0.30 17.20 11.95
N ASP A 47 0.38 18.28 12.72
CA ASP A 47 -0.53 19.43 12.66
C ASP A 47 0.07 20.64 11.92
N ASP A 48 1.37 20.61 11.59
CA ASP A 48 2.02 21.63 10.78
C ASP A 48 1.46 21.63 9.33
N PRO A 49 0.78 22.72 8.90
CA PRO A 49 0.22 22.82 7.56
C PRO A 49 1.24 22.63 6.43
N VAL A 50 2.50 23.08 6.62
CA VAL A 50 3.55 22.96 5.61
C VAL A 50 3.98 21.51 5.45
N ALA A 51 4.21 20.82 6.57
CA ALA A 51 4.52 19.40 6.57
C ALA A 51 3.35 18.55 6.04
N ILE A 52 2.10 18.91 6.32
CA ILE A 52 0.92 18.25 5.75
C ILE A 52 0.87 18.39 4.23
N ASP A 53 1.09 19.59 3.68
CA ASP A 53 1.09 19.81 2.23
C ASP A 53 2.20 19.01 1.53
N ALA A 54 3.40 19.00 2.12
CA ALA A 54 4.50 18.17 1.66
C ALA A 54 4.16 16.67 1.72
N GLY A 55 3.57 16.21 2.83
CA GLY A 55 3.13 14.83 3.01
C GLY A 55 2.07 14.42 1.99
N LEU A 56 1.09 15.28 1.70
CA LEU A 56 0.07 15.04 0.68
C LEU A 56 0.68 14.91 -0.72
N LYS A 57 1.68 15.73 -1.06
CA LYS A 57 2.44 15.59 -2.33
C LYS A 57 3.12 14.22 -2.41
N VAL A 58 3.77 13.78 -1.33
CA VAL A 58 4.40 12.45 -1.28
C VAL A 58 3.37 11.33 -1.45
N VAL A 59 2.23 11.41 -0.77
CA VAL A 59 1.14 10.43 -0.88
C VAL A 59 0.60 10.37 -2.30
N ASN A 60 0.28 11.51 -2.90
CA ASN A 60 -0.24 11.57 -4.27
C ASN A 60 0.77 11.03 -5.28
N ASN A 61 2.05 11.39 -5.15
CA ASN A 61 3.11 10.87 -6.01
C ASN A 61 3.25 9.35 -5.86
N THR A 62 3.28 8.85 -4.62
CA THR A 62 3.36 7.41 -4.32
C THR A 62 2.19 6.64 -4.94
N LEU A 63 0.96 7.14 -4.79
CA LEU A 63 -0.22 6.53 -5.40
C LEU A 63 -0.15 6.58 -6.93
N SER A 64 0.24 7.72 -7.52
CA SER A 64 0.29 7.86 -8.97
C SER A 64 1.36 6.97 -9.63
N SER A 65 2.48 6.73 -8.95
CA SER A 65 3.61 5.97 -9.50
C SER A 65 3.56 4.49 -9.16
N ASN A 66 3.07 4.12 -7.99
CA ASN A 66 3.24 2.76 -7.48
C ASN A 66 1.90 1.99 -7.38
N PHE A 67 0.75 2.67 -7.26
CA PHE A 67 -0.52 1.96 -7.18
C PHE A 67 -0.91 1.40 -8.55
N VAL A 68 -1.01 0.06 -8.62
CA VAL A 68 -1.39 -0.59 -9.87
C VAL A 68 -2.90 -0.58 -10.00
N ARG A 69 -3.39 0.00 -11.10
CA ARG A 69 -4.79 -0.12 -11.49
C ARG A 69 -4.94 -1.35 -12.39
N PRO A 70 -5.97 -2.20 -12.19
CA PRO A 70 -6.13 -3.43 -12.98
C PRO A 70 -6.17 -3.20 -14.50
N ASP A 71 -6.70 -2.07 -14.96
CA ASP A 71 -6.76 -1.66 -16.36
C ASP A 71 -5.40 -1.18 -16.91
N GLU A 72 -4.47 -0.79 -16.05
CA GLU A 72 -3.11 -0.37 -16.41
C GLU A 72 -2.04 -1.45 -16.13
N ALA A 73 -2.45 -2.68 -15.82
CA ALA A 73 -1.54 -3.77 -15.45
C ALA A 73 -0.47 -4.04 -16.51
N ASN A 74 -0.87 -4.16 -17.79
CA ASN A 74 0.06 -4.42 -18.90
C ASN A 74 1.09 -3.30 -19.10
N LYS A 75 0.67 -2.05 -18.93
CA LYS A 75 1.57 -0.88 -19.00
C LYS A 75 2.60 -0.93 -17.88
N THR A 76 2.17 -1.29 -16.67
CA THR A 76 3.05 -1.44 -15.50
C THR A 76 4.04 -2.60 -15.67
N GLN A 77 3.60 -3.72 -16.24
CA GLN A 77 4.47 -4.85 -16.57
C GLN A 77 5.54 -4.46 -17.61
N SER A 78 5.17 -3.72 -18.65
CA SER A 78 6.12 -3.19 -19.63
C SER A 78 7.15 -2.27 -18.98
N LEU A 79 6.70 -1.36 -18.10
CA LEU A 79 7.58 -0.47 -17.35
C LEU A 79 8.58 -1.24 -16.47
N LEU A 80 8.13 -2.29 -15.78
CA LEU A 80 8.99 -3.15 -14.98
C LEU A 80 10.03 -3.85 -15.84
N LYS A 81 9.64 -4.37 -17.01
CA LYS A 81 10.56 -5.00 -17.96
C LYS A 81 11.66 -4.03 -18.40
N ASP A 82 11.29 -2.79 -18.74
CA ASP A 82 12.25 -1.80 -19.25
C ASP A 82 13.18 -1.26 -18.15
N LYS A 83 12.67 -1.08 -16.92
CA LYS A 83 13.43 -0.56 -15.78
C LYS A 83 14.20 -1.63 -15.01
N GLY A 84 13.85 -2.91 -15.16
CA GLY A 84 14.34 -4.03 -14.37
C GLY A 84 13.76 -4.11 -12.95
N GLN A 85 13.37 -2.97 -12.35
CA GLN A 85 12.74 -2.91 -11.04
C GLN A 85 11.67 -1.80 -10.98
N HIS A 86 10.60 -2.05 -10.24
CA HIS A 86 9.53 -1.08 -10.02
C HIS A 86 8.79 -1.40 -8.72
N THR A 87 8.63 -0.41 -7.85
CA THR A 87 7.87 -0.54 -6.60
C THR A 87 6.37 -0.48 -6.87
N LEU A 88 5.61 -1.41 -6.31
CA LEU A 88 4.16 -1.53 -6.52
C LEU A 88 3.40 -1.46 -5.20
N ILE A 89 2.20 -0.89 -5.22
CA ILE A 89 1.18 -1.05 -4.17
C ILE A 89 0.07 -1.92 -4.76
N ASP A 90 -0.03 -3.14 -4.26
CA ASP A 90 -0.99 -4.14 -4.74
C ASP A 90 -1.51 -5.01 -3.58
N LYS A 91 -2.61 -5.70 -3.83
CA LYS A 91 -3.09 -6.79 -3.00
C LYS A 91 -2.31 -8.06 -3.34
N VAL A 92 -1.56 -8.54 -2.35
CA VAL A 92 -0.77 -9.77 -2.40
C VAL A 92 -1.53 -10.88 -1.71
N GLN A 93 -1.73 -11.99 -2.41
CA GLN A 93 -2.31 -13.22 -1.86
C GLN A 93 -1.38 -14.39 -2.19
N VAL A 94 -1.24 -15.34 -1.28
CA VAL A 94 -0.38 -16.51 -1.48
C VAL A 94 -1.23 -17.76 -1.48
N ARG A 95 -0.90 -18.68 -2.38
CA ARG A 95 -1.47 -20.03 -2.42
C ARG A 95 -0.35 -21.06 -2.30
N TYR A 96 -0.63 -22.12 -1.56
CA TYR A 96 0.19 -23.32 -1.56
C TYR A 96 -0.26 -24.23 -2.71
N VAL A 97 0.69 -24.72 -3.51
CA VAL A 97 0.46 -25.65 -4.61
C VAL A 97 1.11 -26.97 -4.23
N SER A 98 0.29 -27.98 -3.94
CA SER A 98 0.74 -29.30 -3.49
C SER A 98 1.57 -30.03 -4.53
N ASP A 99 1.23 -29.88 -5.81
CA ASP A 99 1.89 -30.59 -6.91
C ASP A 99 3.35 -30.14 -7.08
N ASP A 100 3.63 -28.88 -6.74
CA ASP A 100 4.97 -28.28 -6.81
C ASP A 100 5.68 -28.25 -5.44
N ASP A 101 4.97 -28.59 -4.36
CA ASP A 101 5.36 -28.34 -2.96
C ASP A 101 5.87 -26.90 -2.75
N LYS A 102 5.14 -25.91 -3.30
CA LYS A 102 5.58 -24.51 -3.34
C LYS A 102 4.49 -23.51 -3.05
N TYR A 103 4.91 -22.37 -2.51
CA TYR A 103 4.06 -21.20 -2.37
C TYR A 103 4.24 -20.24 -3.55
N TRP A 104 3.12 -19.81 -4.13
CA TRP A 104 3.09 -18.82 -5.19
C TRP A 104 2.29 -17.60 -4.75
N ALA A 105 2.91 -16.43 -4.87
CA ALA A 105 2.22 -15.17 -4.67
C ALA A 105 1.49 -14.74 -5.94
N GLU A 106 0.31 -14.18 -5.73
CA GLU A 106 -0.52 -13.49 -6.70
C GLU A 106 -0.55 -12.00 -6.37
N LEU A 107 -0.15 -11.18 -7.35
CA LEU A 107 -0.31 -9.74 -7.34
C LEU A 107 -1.59 -9.41 -8.11
N LYS A 108 -2.66 -9.06 -7.38
CA LYS A 108 -4.02 -9.02 -7.96
C LYS A 108 -4.17 -7.98 -9.05
N ASN A 109 -3.76 -6.73 -8.81
CA ASN A 109 -3.91 -5.66 -9.78
C ASN A 109 -2.82 -5.71 -10.85
N PHE A 110 -1.63 -6.18 -10.51
CA PHE A 110 -0.55 -6.41 -11.45
C PHE A 110 -0.82 -7.61 -12.38
N GLY A 111 -1.70 -8.53 -11.98
CA GLY A 111 -2.20 -9.62 -12.83
C GLY A 111 -1.25 -10.81 -12.96
N HIS A 112 -0.32 -11.02 -12.02
CA HIS A 112 0.64 -12.13 -12.07
C HIS A 112 0.42 -13.10 -10.91
N LYS A 113 0.30 -14.41 -11.21
CA LYS A 113 -0.11 -15.47 -10.26
C LYS A 113 1.01 -16.42 -9.82
N HIS A 114 2.20 -16.26 -10.38
CA HIS A 114 3.37 -17.11 -10.14
C HIS A 114 4.56 -16.24 -9.72
N VAL A 115 4.36 -15.38 -8.73
CA VAL A 115 5.43 -14.57 -8.16
C VAL A 115 6.12 -15.38 -7.06
N HIS A 116 7.44 -15.52 -7.17
CA HIS A 116 8.24 -16.20 -6.16
C HIS A 116 8.18 -15.43 -4.83
N ILE A 117 7.93 -16.15 -3.73
CA ILE A 117 7.85 -15.57 -2.40
C ILE A 117 8.61 -16.45 -1.41
N PRO A 118 9.52 -15.88 -0.59
CA PRO A 118 10.18 -16.63 0.47
C PRO A 118 9.20 -17.21 1.50
N GLU A 119 9.40 -18.46 1.91
CA GLU A 119 8.48 -19.18 2.82
C GLU A 119 8.38 -18.57 4.22
N HIS A 120 9.41 -17.86 4.69
CA HIS A 120 9.36 -17.23 6.02
C HIS A 120 8.20 -16.23 6.15
N PHE A 121 7.82 -15.57 5.05
CA PHE A 121 6.68 -14.65 5.04
C PHE A 121 5.36 -15.31 5.42
N MET A 122 5.21 -16.62 5.21
CA MET A 122 3.98 -17.35 5.54
C MET A 122 3.88 -17.59 7.05
N ARG A 123 5.01 -17.57 7.77
CA ARG A 123 5.06 -17.65 9.23
C ARG A 123 4.85 -16.28 9.85
N ASP A 124 5.42 -15.24 9.25
CA ASP A 124 5.38 -13.88 9.77
C ASP A 124 4.04 -13.18 9.47
N TYR A 125 3.41 -13.53 8.33
CA TYR A 125 2.20 -12.88 7.82
C TYR A 125 1.17 -13.91 7.35
N ASP A 126 0.55 -14.62 8.29
CA ASP A 126 -0.49 -15.64 8.06
C ASP A 126 -1.62 -15.21 7.09
N ARG A 127 -2.00 -13.93 7.13
CA ARG A 127 -3.02 -13.33 6.24
C ARG A 127 -2.71 -13.46 4.76
N LEU A 128 -1.44 -13.65 4.38
CA LEU A 128 -1.05 -13.95 3.00
C LEU A 128 -1.73 -15.21 2.48
N LEU A 129 -1.86 -16.26 3.30
CA LEU A 129 -2.49 -17.54 2.96
C LEU A 129 -4.03 -17.52 3.08
N MET A 130 -4.60 -16.41 3.55
CA MET A 130 -6.04 -16.24 3.73
C MET A 130 -6.60 -15.32 2.62
N GLY A 131 -7.14 -14.16 3.00
CA GLY A 131 -7.71 -13.18 2.07
C GLY A 131 -6.68 -12.26 1.39
N GLY A 132 -5.39 -12.44 1.67
CA GLY A 132 -4.30 -11.59 1.22
C GLY A 132 -4.17 -10.28 2.01
N ILE A 133 -3.08 -9.55 1.76
CA ILE A 133 -2.78 -8.24 2.36
C ILE A 133 -2.53 -7.21 1.27
N TRP A 134 -2.69 -5.93 1.60
CA TRP A 134 -2.15 -4.87 0.75
C TRP A 134 -0.72 -4.58 1.17
N ALA A 135 0.19 -4.60 0.21
CA ALA A 135 1.61 -4.40 0.45
C ALA A 135 2.20 -3.41 -0.55
N GLN A 136 3.23 -2.71 -0.10
CA GLN A 136 4.16 -2.01 -0.98
C GLN A 136 5.37 -2.93 -1.16
N ILE A 137 5.62 -3.39 -2.38
CA ILE A 137 6.67 -4.36 -2.75
C ILE A 137 7.65 -3.77 -3.77
#